data_AF-S2ZGR6-F1
#
_entry.id   AF-S2ZGR6-F1
#
_cell.length_a   1.000
_cell.length_b   1.000
_cell.length_c   1.000
_cell.angle_alpha   90.00
_cell.angle_beta   90.00
_cell.angle_gamma   90.00
#
_symmetry.space_group_name_H-M   'P 1'
#
loop_
_entity.id
_entity.type
_entity.pdbx_description
1 polymer ?
#
loop_
_entity_poly.entity_id
_entity_poly.type
_entity_poly.pdbx_seq_one_letter_code
_entity_poly.pdbx_strand_id
1 'polypeptide(L)'
;MSAIDETTAAATVGKSTLGGSQLPVGDATRRLFMVPQLDYADAVHAELLTVAMPPACYEAGIRRSVAAKPELYIRATWLVGSPLLDDKVRGLGLVIGWSHKSGWAAHDIEDNSQLFNVDVLADPRLIAYAALHLAEEPLTGEPWTPPEDLDPDRRWSEAVYTDIALGKFDLREGLL
;
A
#
# COMPACT_ATOMS: atom_id res chain seq x y z
N MET A 1 32.87 4.09 -4.89
CA MET A 1 31.88 3.01 -5.05
C MET A 1 30.51 3.66 -4.97
N SER A 2 29.70 3.43 -6.00
CA SER A 2 28.44 4.10 -6.32
C SER A 2 27.26 3.67 -5.44
N ALA A 3 26.21 4.49 -5.55
CA ALA A 3 24.79 4.15 -5.44
C ALA A 3 24.22 4.05 -4.03
N ILE A 4 23.92 5.22 -3.45
CA ILE A 4 22.66 5.39 -2.75
C ILE A 4 21.74 5.99 -3.80
N ASP A 5 21.06 5.12 -4.55
CA ASP A 5 20.06 5.54 -5.52
C ASP A 5 18.87 6.09 -4.73
N GLU A 6 18.89 7.41 -4.52
CA GLU A 6 17.74 8.20 -4.09
C GLU A 6 16.67 8.13 -5.19
N THR A 7 15.95 7.02 -5.27
CA THR A 7 14.65 6.97 -5.94
C THR A 7 13.54 6.78 -4.91
N THR A 8 13.60 7.53 -3.80
CA THR A 8 12.38 7.94 -3.11
C THR A 8 11.68 8.96 -3.99
N ALA A 9 10.79 8.49 -4.86
CA ALA A 9 9.79 9.36 -5.48
C ALA A 9 9.01 10.03 -4.34
N ALA A 10 9.37 11.27 -4.02
CA ALA A 10 8.75 12.01 -2.94
C ALA A 10 7.24 12.10 -3.19
N ALA A 11 6.46 11.73 -2.19
CA ALA A 11 5.01 11.90 -2.21
C ALA A 11 4.70 13.36 -2.53
N THR A 12 4.07 13.61 -3.69
CA THR A 12 3.75 14.99 -4.10
C THR A 12 2.53 15.50 -3.32
N VAL A 13 1.59 14.61 -3.02
CA VAL A 13 0.38 14.86 -2.21
C VAL A 13 0.01 13.55 -1.51
N GLY A 14 -0.25 13.55 -0.19
CA GLY A 14 -0.63 12.33 0.52
C GLY A 14 -0.72 12.46 2.04
N LYS A 15 -1.05 11.36 2.71
CA LYS A 15 -0.93 11.15 4.16
C LYS A 15 0.32 10.33 4.43
N SER A 16 1.07 10.68 5.48
CA SER A 16 2.25 9.91 5.94
C SER A 16 2.33 9.94 7.47
N THR A 17 2.65 8.80 8.08
CA THR A 17 2.92 8.72 9.53
C THR A 17 4.32 9.21 9.92
N LEU A 18 5.28 9.30 8.97
CA LEU A 18 6.67 9.74 9.24
C LEU A 18 6.86 11.26 9.28
N GLY A 19 5.94 12.04 8.71
CA GLY A 19 6.13 13.49 8.49
C GLY A 19 5.10 14.41 9.14
N GLY A 20 4.12 13.88 9.88
CA GLY A 20 3.05 14.68 10.49
C GLY A 20 2.22 15.50 9.50
N SER A 21 2.28 15.20 8.20
CA SER A 21 1.59 15.94 7.15
C SER A 21 0.10 15.62 7.19
N GLN A 22 -0.63 16.34 8.04
CA GLN A 22 -2.07 16.43 7.91
C GLN A 22 -2.42 17.42 6.80
N LEU A 23 -3.32 16.97 5.93
CA LEU A 23 -3.93 17.79 4.90
C LEU A 23 -4.78 18.89 5.58
N PRO A 24 -4.67 20.18 5.20
CA PRO A 24 -5.47 21.26 5.79
C PRO A 24 -6.98 21.02 5.64
N VAL A 25 -7.75 21.36 6.68
CA VAL A 25 -9.21 21.08 6.82
C VAL A 25 -10.05 21.62 5.65
N GLY A 26 -9.64 22.73 5.02
CA GLY A 26 -10.34 23.32 3.88
C GLY A 26 -10.07 22.65 2.52
N ASP A 27 -8.99 21.87 2.40
CA ASP A 27 -8.66 21.10 1.20
C ASP A 27 -9.25 19.68 1.24
N ALA A 28 -9.72 19.21 2.40
CA ALA A 28 -10.26 17.87 2.58
C ALA A 28 -11.50 17.61 1.69
N THR A 29 -12.38 18.60 1.53
CA THR A 29 -13.59 18.50 0.70
C THR A 29 -13.34 18.72 -0.80
N ARG A 30 -12.25 19.40 -1.19
CA ARG A 30 -11.81 19.47 -2.61
C ARG A 30 -11.09 18.19 -3.07
N ARG A 31 -10.59 17.37 -2.13
CA ARG A 31 -9.66 16.24 -2.36
C ARG A 31 -10.27 14.86 -2.58
N LEU A 32 -11.55 14.65 -2.32
CA LEU A 32 -12.23 13.37 -2.62
C LEU A 32 -12.08 12.95 -4.11
N PHE A 33 -11.86 13.90 -5.02
CA PHE A 33 -11.62 13.64 -6.44
C PHE A 33 -10.15 13.55 -6.87
N MET A 34 -9.19 13.80 -5.98
CA MET A 34 -7.75 13.81 -6.35
C MET A 34 -6.97 12.62 -5.78
N VAL A 35 -7.38 12.06 -4.65
CA VAL A 35 -6.67 10.93 -4.00
C VAL A 35 -7.70 9.89 -3.51
N PRO A 36 -8.37 9.18 -4.44
CA PRO A 36 -9.56 8.37 -4.15
C PRO A 36 -9.30 7.14 -3.28
N GLN A 37 -8.04 6.72 -3.17
CA GLN A 37 -7.63 5.58 -2.38
C GLN A 37 -7.42 5.91 -0.89
N LEU A 38 -7.51 7.18 -0.46
CA LEU A 38 -7.20 7.54 0.93
C LEU A 38 -8.12 6.87 1.94
N ASP A 39 -9.42 6.75 1.64
CA ASP A 39 -10.36 6.10 2.56
C ASP A 39 -10.11 4.58 2.63
N TYR A 40 -9.74 3.98 1.49
CA TYR A 40 -9.30 2.58 1.46
C TYR A 40 -7.99 2.37 2.24
N ALA A 41 -7.04 3.30 2.13
CA ALA A 41 -5.80 3.28 2.90
C ALA A 41 -6.07 3.39 4.41
N ASP A 42 -6.98 4.28 4.83
CA ASP A 42 -7.37 4.39 6.23
C ASP A 42 -8.00 3.07 6.74
N ALA A 43 -8.82 2.40 5.92
CA ALA A 43 -9.41 1.10 6.25
C ALA A 43 -8.36 -0.02 6.37
N VAL A 44 -7.40 -0.10 5.45
CA VAL A 44 -6.28 -1.05 5.52
C VAL A 44 -5.42 -0.78 6.76
N HIS A 45 -5.11 0.48 7.05
CA HIS A 45 -4.35 0.83 8.25
C HIS A 45 -5.08 0.42 9.52
N ALA A 46 -6.40 0.62 9.60
CA ALA A 46 -7.20 0.17 10.75
C ALA A 46 -7.12 -1.36 10.93
N GLU A 47 -7.23 -2.14 9.86
CA GLU A 47 -7.10 -3.61 9.96
C GLU A 47 -5.69 -4.07 10.33
N LEU A 48 -4.64 -3.39 9.85
CA LEU A 48 -3.25 -3.65 10.28
C LEU A 48 -3.07 -3.43 11.78
N LEU A 49 -3.70 -2.41 12.35
CA LEU A 49 -3.71 -2.18 13.80
C LEU A 49 -4.49 -3.28 14.54
N THR A 50 -5.63 -3.72 14.01
CA THR A 50 -6.47 -4.77 14.60
C THR A 50 -5.72 -6.10 14.73
N VAL A 51 -4.93 -6.48 13.72
CA VAL A 51 -4.11 -7.72 13.75
C VAL A 51 -2.75 -7.52 14.45
N ALA A 52 -2.56 -6.41 15.15
CA ALA A 52 -1.33 -6.08 15.87
C ALA A 52 -0.06 -6.02 14.98
N MET A 53 -0.22 -5.62 13.72
CA MET A 53 0.86 -5.39 12.77
C MET A 53 0.99 -3.91 12.38
N PRO A 54 1.22 -2.97 13.31
CA PRO A 54 1.41 -1.57 12.96
C PRO A 54 2.69 -1.40 12.13
N PRO A 55 2.64 -0.81 10.93
CA PRO A 55 3.85 -0.50 10.18
C PRO A 55 4.61 0.67 10.82
N ALA A 56 5.94 0.67 10.68
CA ALA A 56 6.78 1.78 11.10
C ALA A 56 6.51 3.05 10.27
N CYS A 57 6.12 2.88 9.01
CA CYS A 57 5.67 3.95 8.13
C CYS A 57 4.44 3.51 7.34
N TYR A 58 3.43 4.37 7.29
CA TYR A 58 2.26 4.20 6.43
C TYR A 58 2.04 5.46 5.60
N GLU A 59 1.99 5.28 4.27
CA GLU A 59 1.88 6.37 3.30
C GLU A 59 0.81 6.06 2.27
N ALA A 60 0.03 7.07 1.90
CA ALA A 60 -0.89 6.98 0.78
C ALA A 60 -0.97 8.33 0.06
N GLY A 61 -0.86 8.33 -1.26
CA GLY A 61 -0.78 9.59 -2.00
C GLY A 61 -0.59 9.44 -3.50
N ILE A 62 -0.12 10.53 -4.11
CA ILE A 62 0.32 10.59 -5.50
C ILE A 62 1.84 10.69 -5.51
N ARG A 63 2.51 9.75 -6.18
CA ARG A 63 3.93 9.84 -6.51
C ARG A 63 4.11 10.18 -7.99
N ARG A 64 5.17 10.93 -8.31
CA ARG A 64 5.62 11.15 -9.68
C ARG A 64 6.99 10.50 -9.83
N SER A 65 7.11 9.56 -10.75
CA SER A 65 8.46 9.18 -11.23
C SER A 65 8.88 10.21 -12.27
N VAL A 66 10.17 10.54 -12.33
CA VAL A 66 10.76 11.54 -13.24
C VAL A 66 10.41 11.27 -14.72
N ALA A 67 10.05 10.04 -15.06
CA ALA A 67 9.66 9.61 -16.41
C ALA A 67 8.21 9.10 -16.52
N ALA A 68 7.45 9.02 -15.43
CA ALA A 68 6.13 8.37 -15.41
C ALA A 68 4.99 9.34 -15.08
N LYS A 69 3.82 9.07 -15.67
CA LYS A 69 2.55 9.72 -15.30
C LYS A 69 2.26 9.54 -13.79
N PRO A 70 1.57 10.50 -13.16
CA PRO A 70 1.20 10.43 -11.75
C PRO A 70 0.64 9.07 -11.36
N GLU A 71 0.99 8.63 -10.15
CA GLU A 71 0.59 7.33 -9.66
C GLU A 71 0.04 7.39 -8.25
N LEU A 72 -1.19 6.92 -8.09
CA LEU A 72 -1.82 6.69 -6.80
C LEU A 72 -1.21 5.46 -6.16
N TYR A 73 -0.78 5.60 -4.91
CA TYR A 73 -0.15 4.53 -4.15
C TYR A 73 -0.61 4.49 -2.70
N ILE A 74 -0.43 3.32 -2.09
CA ILE A 74 -0.46 3.05 -0.64
C ILE A 74 0.80 2.24 -0.31
N ARG A 75 1.40 2.47 0.84
CA ARG A 75 2.61 1.77 1.30
C ARG A 75 2.61 1.61 2.82
N ALA A 76 2.71 0.37 3.29
CA ALA A 76 2.97 0.00 4.66
C ALA A 76 4.38 -0.60 4.76
N THR A 77 5.22 -0.07 5.64
CA THR A 77 6.62 -0.45 5.76
C THR A 77 6.97 -0.89 7.18
N TRP A 78 7.53 -2.09 7.30
CA TRP A 78 8.22 -2.61 8.48
C TRP A 78 9.72 -2.63 8.18
N LEU A 79 10.48 -1.82 8.93
CA LEU A 79 11.91 -1.68 8.71
C LEU A 79 12.68 -2.96 9.06
N VAL A 80 13.86 -3.12 8.47
CA VAL A 80 14.85 -4.12 8.90
C VAL A 80 15.07 -4.00 10.41
N GLY A 81 15.07 -5.13 11.11
CA GLY A 81 15.19 -5.17 12.57
C GLY A 81 13.89 -4.98 13.33
N SER A 82 12.74 -4.79 12.65
CA SER A 82 11.44 -4.67 13.30
C SER A 82 11.16 -5.88 14.21
N PRO A 83 10.75 -5.67 15.48
CA PRO A 83 10.42 -6.76 16.39
C PRO A 83 9.11 -7.46 16.02
N LEU A 84 8.32 -6.88 15.11
CA LEU A 84 7.08 -7.46 14.58
C LEU A 84 7.33 -8.47 13.46
N LEU A 85 8.58 -8.59 13.00
CA LEU A 85 8.99 -9.56 11.99
C LEU A 85 9.73 -10.71 12.68
N ASP A 86 9.44 -11.93 12.25
CA ASP A 86 10.15 -13.12 12.72
C ASP A 86 11.58 -13.13 12.21
N ASP A 87 12.43 -13.94 12.87
CA ASP A 87 13.87 -13.97 12.62
C ASP A 87 14.23 -14.21 11.14
N LYS A 88 13.39 -14.95 10.39
CA LYS A 88 13.57 -15.20 8.95
C LYS A 88 13.42 -13.94 8.09
N VAL A 89 12.51 -13.04 8.46
CA VAL A 89 12.13 -11.86 7.66
C VAL A 89 12.70 -10.57 8.25
N ARG A 90 13.04 -10.56 9.55
CA ARG A 90 13.54 -9.39 10.27
C ARG A 90 14.76 -8.76 9.61
N GLY A 91 15.67 -9.56 9.05
CA GLY A 91 16.85 -9.08 8.34
C GLY A 91 16.55 -8.42 6.99
N LEU A 92 15.39 -8.74 6.39
CA LEU A 92 14.97 -8.29 5.07
C LEU A 92 14.03 -7.08 5.13
N GLY A 93 13.32 -6.91 6.26
CA GLY A 93 12.21 -5.97 6.34
C GLY A 93 11.02 -6.44 5.52
N LEU A 94 9.94 -5.67 5.53
CA LEU A 94 8.75 -5.96 4.76
C LEU A 94 8.10 -4.66 4.31
N VAL A 95 7.67 -4.61 3.05
CA VAL A 95 6.81 -3.55 2.56
C VAL A 95 5.65 -4.17 1.81
N ILE A 96 4.44 -3.77 2.18
CA ILE A 96 3.24 -4.09 1.41
C ILE A 96 2.75 -2.79 0.77
N GLY A 97 2.62 -2.81 -0.54
CA GLY A 97 2.29 -1.65 -1.34
C GLY A 97 1.16 -1.91 -2.32
N TRP A 98 0.41 -0.87 -2.60
CA TRP A 98 -0.60 -0.84 -3.64
C TRP A 98 -0.30 0.28 -4.62
N SER A 99 -0.63 0.05 -5.88
CA SER A 99 -0.78 1.08 -6.89
C SER A 99 -2.00 0.82 -7.74
N HIS A 100 -2.70 1.88 -8.14
CA HIS A 100 -3.79 1.77 -9.12
C HIS A 100 -3.33 1.16 -10.47
N LYS A 101 -2.02 1.13 -10.77
CA LYS A 101 -1.47 0.54 -12.01
C LYS A 101 -1.15 -0.94 -11.90
N SER A 102 -0.70 -1.39 -10.73
CA SER A 102 -0.14 -2.75 -10.56
C SER A 102 -0.87 -3.58 -9.49
N GLY A 103 -1.84 -3.01 -8.79
CA GLY A 103 -2.50 -3.66 -7.67
C GLY A 103 -1.60 -3.80 -6.44
N TRP A 104 -1.88 -4.80 -5.62
CA TRP A 104 -1.17 -5.09 -4.38
C TRP A 104 0.07 -5.96 -4.60
N ALA A 105 1.14 -5.64 -3.90
CA ALA A 105 2.39 -6.39 -3.91
C ALA A 105 3.11 -6.28 -2.56
N ALA A 106 3.93 -7.28 -2.26
CA ALA A 106 4.93 -7.22 -1.21
C ALA A 106 6.34 -7.11 -1.81
N HIS A 107 7.24 -6.42 -1.09
CA HIS A 107 8.66 -6.38 -1.39
C HIS A 107 9.50 -6.34 -0.11
N ASP A 108 10.74 -6.79 -0.23
CA ASP A 108 11.76 -6.67 0.82
C ASP A 108 12.90 -5.74 0.40
N ILE A 109 13.91 -5.57 1.27
CA ILE A 109 15.06 -4.70 0.99
C ILE A 109 16.02 -5.29 -0.05
N GLU A 110 15.92 -6.58 -0.35
CA GLU A 110 16.74 -7.27 -1.35
C GLU A 110 16.09 -7.24 -2.75
N ASP A 111 15.00 -6.47 -2.91
CA ASP A 111 14.23 -6.33 -4.15
C ASP A 111 13.49 -7.62 -4.57
N ASN A 112 13.34 -8.59 -3.67
CA ASN A 112 12.39 -9.68 -3.90
C ASN A 112 10.98 -9.10 -3.85
N SER A 113 10.13 -9.52 -4.77
CA SER A 113 8.76 -9.02 -4.84
C SER A 113 7.77 -10.13 -5.19
N GLN A 114 6.55 -9.98 -4.66
CA GLN A 114 5.45 -10.88 -4.92
C GLN A 114 4.17 -10.06 -5.15
N LEU A 115 3.49 -10.30 -6.28
CA LEU A 115 2.16 -9.74 -6.53
C LEU A 115 1.10 -10.56 -5.80
N PHE A 116 0.09 -9.89 -5.24
CA PHE A 116 -1.06 -10.57 -4.66
C PHE A 116 -2.12 -10.79 -5.73
N ASN A 117 -2.64 -12.02 -5.80
CA ASN A 117 -3.77 -12.35 -6.67
C ASN A 117 -5.10 -12.03 -5.96
N VAL A 118 -5.35 -10.75 -5.69
CA VAL A 118 -6.60 -10.23 -5.09
C VAL A 118 -7.10 -9.03 -5.89
N ASP A 119 -8.40 -8.71 -5.76
CA ASP A 119 -8.96 -7.49 -6.35
C ASP A 119 -8.21 -6.23 -5.87
N VAL A 120 -8.12 -5.24 -6.75
CA VAL A 120 -7.39 -3.99 -6.49
C VAL A 120 -7.94 -3.26 -5.25
N LEU A 121 -9.23 -3.41 -4.94
CA LEU A 121 -9.89 -2.87 -3.74
C LEU A 121 -10.54 -3.99 -2.92
N ALA A 122 -9.85 -5.13 -2.81
CA ALA A 122 -10.25 -6.26 -1.99
C ALA A 122 -10.44 -5.87 -0.52
N ASP A 123 -11.17 -6.70 0.23
CA ASP A 123 -11.43 -6.52 1.66
C ASP A 123 -10.14 -6.14 2.43
N PRO A 124 -10.11 -5.02 3.18
CA PRO A 124 -8.91 -4.56 3.89
C PRO A 124 -8.29 -5.62 4.82
N ARG A 125 -9.11 -6.57 5.32
CA ARG A 125 -8.64 -7.69 6.15
C ARG A 125 -7.66 -8.58 5.40
N LEU A 126 -7.85 -8.81 4.09
CA LEU A 126 -6.94 -9.62 3.28
C LEU A 126 -5.51 -9.06 3.32
N ILE A 127 -5.37 -7.75 3.26
CA ILE A 127 -4.06 -7.08 3.29
C ILE A 127 -3.42 -7.19 4.68
N ALA A 128 -4.23 -7.11 5.74
CA ALA A 128 -3.76 -7.30 7.11
C ALA A 128 -3.30 -8.74 7.37
N TYR A 129 -4.04 -9.73 6.87
CA TYR A 129 -3.65 -11.15 6.95
C TYR A 129 -2.42 -11.47 6.09
N ALA A 130 -2.29 -10.84 4.91
CA ALA A 130 -1.07 -10.93 4.11
C ALA A 130 0.14 -10.38 4.88
N ALA A 131 0.00 -9.22 5.54
CA ALA A 131 1.04 -8.65 6.37
C ALA A 131 1.45 -9.57 7.52
N LEU A 132 0.47 -10.17 8.20
CA LEU A 132 0.72 -11.11 9.28
C LEU A 132 1.47 -12.36 8.78
N HIS A 133 1.02 -12.96 7.67
CA HIS A 133 1.69 -14.14 7.11
C HIS A 133 3.11 -13.84 6.64
N LEU A 134 3.31 -12.73 5.93
CA LEU A 134 4.62 -12.33 5.39
C LEU A 134 5.55 -11.77 6.47
N ALA A 135 5.08 -11.56 7.69
CA ALA A 135 5.94 -11.29 8.83
C ALA A 135 6.69 -12.55 9.32
N GLU A 136 6.12 -13.72 9.03
CA GLU A 136 6.62 -15.03 9.47
C GLU A 136 7.42 -15.73 8.36
N GLU A 137 7.05 -15.53 7.09
CA GLU A 137 7.64 -16.21 5.94
C GLU A 137 8.27 -15.24 4.92
N PRO A 138 9.49 -15.52 4.42
CA PRO A 138 10.15 -14.69 3.42
C PRO A 138 9.49 -14.80 2.04
N LEU A 139 9.61 -13.74 1.23
CA LEU A 139 9.02 -13.65 -0.12
C LEU A 139 9.57 -14.65 -1.15
N THR A 140 10.65 -15.37 -0.82
CA THR A 140 11.22 -16.44 -1.64
C THR A 140 10.49 -17.77 -1.49
N GLY A 141 9.49 -17.85 -0.60
CA GLY A 141 8.70 -19.04 -0.31
C GLY A 141 7.54 -19.27 -1.29
N GLU A 142 6.52 -19.97 -0.81
CA GLU A 142 5.27 -20.11 -1.56
C GLU A 142 4.53 -18.78 -1.62
N PRO A 143 3.89 -18.44 -2.76
CA PRO A 143 3.09 -17.22 -2.84
C PRO A 143 2.00 -17.21 -1.77
N TRP A 144 1.88 -16.11 -1.04
CA TRP A 144 0.76 -15.89 -0.12
C TRP A 144 -0.59 -16.18 -0.77
N THR A 145 -1.40 -16.97 -0.09
CA THR A 145 -2.80 -17.25 -0.41
C THR A 145 -3.73 -16.77 0.71
N PRO A 146 -4.89 -16.20 0.37
CA PRO A 146 -5.91 -15.84 1.34
C PRO A 146 -6.36 -17.03 2.20
N PRO A 147 -6.65 -16.81 3.50
CA PRO A 147 -7.31 -17.81 4.34
C PRO A 147 -8.62 -18.30 3.72
N GLU A 148 -8.97 -19.57 3.91
CA GLU A 148 -10.18 -20.20 3.31
C GLU A 148 -11.50 -19.50 3.71
N ASP A 149 -11.53 -18.85 4.87
CA ASP A 149 -12.69 -18.11 5.39
C ASP A 149 -12.79 -16.68 4.85
N LEU A 150 -11.78 -16.20 4.11
CA LEU A 150 -11.79 -14.93 3.43
C LEU A 150 -11.89 -15.13 1.92
N ASP A 151 -12.96 -14.58 1.35
CA ASP A 151 -13.16 -14.56 -0.10
C ASP A 151 -12.20 -13.53 -0.76
N PRO A 152 -11.23 -13.95 -1.60
CA PRO A 152 -10.32 -13.04 -2.32
C PRO A 152 -11.03 -12.03 -3.23
N ASP A 153 -12.23 -12.38 -3.70
CA ASP A 153 -13.02 -11.58 -4.62
C ASP A 153 -13.97 -10.63 -3.87
N ARG A 154 -14.06 -10.76 -2.54
CA ARG A 154 -14.84 -9.85 -1.72
C ARG A 154 -14.22 -8.46 -1.76
N ARG A 155 -14.98 -7.53 -2.31
CA ARG A 155 -14.58 -6.12 -2.40
C ARG A 155 -14.91 -5.35 -1.13
N TRP A 156 -14.12 -4.33 -0.87
CA TRP A 156 -14.42 -3.35 0.18
C TRP A 156 -15.77 -2.67 -0.07
N SER A 157 -16.55 -2.43 0.97
CA SER A 157 -17.94 -1.94 0.86
C SER A 157 -18.07 -0.59 0.15
N GLU A 158 -17.01 0.22 0.18
CA GLU A 158 -16.98 1.55 -0.45
C GLU A 158 -16.20 1.56 -1.79
N ALA A 159 -15.74 0.39 -2.27
CA ALA A 159 -14.92 0.28 -3.48
C ALA A 159 -15.56 0.94 -4.70
N VAL A 160 -16.89 0.93 -4.81
CA VAL A 160 -17.63 1.58 -5.91
C VAL A 160 -17.34 3.08 -6.02
N TYR A 161 -17.18 3.77 -4.89
CA TYR A 161 -16.91 5.22 -4.87
C TYR A 161 -15.46 5.50 -5.29
N THR A 162 -14.54 4.67 -4.81
CA THR A 162 -13.12 4.73 -5.20
C THR A 162 -12.95 4.42 -6.68
N ASP A 163 -13.61 3.39 -7.24
CA ASP A 163 -13.57 3.04 -8.67
C ASP A 163 -14.03 4.18 -9.57
N ILE A 164 -15.17 4.81 -9.24
CA ILE A 164 -15.69 5.96 -10.00
C ILE A 164 -14.68 7.10 -10.01
N ALA A 165 -14.01 7.33 -8.89
CA ALA A 165 -13.03 8.39 -8.76
C ALA A 165 -11.68 8.03 -9.42
N LEU A 166 -11.27 6.76 -9.41
CA LEU A 166 -10.12 6.23 -10.14
C LEU A 166 -10.29 6.39 -11.65
N GLY A 167 -11.44 6.00 -12.20
CA GLY A 167 -11.71 6.18 -13.64
C GLY A 167 -11.63 7.65 -14.08
N LYS A 168 -12.01 8.59 -13.22
CA LYS A 168 -11.85 10.03 -13.47
C LYS A 168 -10.41 10.50 -13.37
N PHE A 169 -9.62 9.92 -12.47
CA PHE A 169 -8.20 10.20 -12.35
C PHE A 169 -7.46 9.74 -13.61
N ASP A 170 -7.70 8.50 -14.05
CA ASP A 170 -7.06 7.93 -15.24
C ASP A 170 -7.40 8.71 -16.52
N LEU A 171 -8.66 9.14 -16.67
CA LEU A 171 -9.06 10.01 -17.79
C LEU A 171 -8.29 11.33 -17.82
N ARG A 172 -8.06 11.97 -16.67
CA ARG A 172 -7.32 13.24 -16.59
C ARG A 172 -5.84 13.06 -16.93
N GLU A 173 -5.27 11.94 -16.53
CA GLU A 173 -3.86 11.60 -16.81
C GLU A 173 -3.68 10.89 -18.16
N GLY A 174 -4.75 10.66 -18.91
CA GLY A 174 -4.75 9.97 -20.21
C GLY A 174 -4.26 8.52 -20.13
N LEU A 175 -4.62 7.81 -19.06
CA LEU A 175 -4.24 6.42 -18.79
C LEU A 175 -5.24 5.38 -19.34
N LEU A 176 -6.35 5.83 -19.95
CA LEU A 176 -7.35 4.98 -20.62
C LEU A 176 -7.14 4.88 -22.13
#